data_AF-A0A4Z1KQ55-F1
#
_entry.id   AF-A0A4Z1KQ55-F1
#
_cell.length_a   1.000
_cell.length_b   1.000
_cell.length_c   1.000
_cell.angle_alpha   90.00
_cell.angle_beta   90.00
_cell.angle_gamma   90.00
#
_symmetry.space_group_name_H-M   'P 1'
#
loop_
_entity.id
_entity.type
_entity.pdbx_description
1 polymer ?
#
loop_
_entity_poly.entity_id
_entity_poly.type
_entity_poly.pdbx_seq_one_letter_code
_entity_poly.pdbx_strand_id
1 'polypeptide(L)'
;MLEMKTVFPGFYVQRTIHIHAQVFTNYVLHSNGTVLTGNSNSIGHFYFNDTITETIMAQEPYVSHTQINHTTNAEDNYYTGGFAHGNNPVMDIVAVDGEDITKGMIGYITIGIDTEANPELDPPRS
;
A
#
# COMPACT_ATOMS: atom_id res chain seq x y z
N MET A 1 -1.12 14.82 -8.75
CA MET A 1 -0.07 14.24 -7.89
C MET A 1 -0.58 14.29 -6.47
N LEU A 2 -0.51 13.17 -5.75
CA LEU A 2 -0.91 13.06 -4.35
C LEU A 2 0.35 12.76 -3.54
N GLU A 3 0.49 13.40 -2.39
CA GLU A 3 1.56 13.14 -1.43
C GLU A 3 0.92 12.73 -0.10
N MET A 4 1.48 11.71 0.54
CA MET A 4 1.08 11.26 1.87
C MET A 4 2.31 11.08 2.74
N LYS A 5 2.32 11.73 3.91
CA LYS A 5 3.28 11.44 4.97
C LYS A 5 2.72 10.36 5.87
N THR A 6 3.36 9.20 5.90
CA THR A 6 2.96 8.04 6.70
C THR A 6 4.17 7.42 7.40
N VAL A 7 3.91 6.44 8.27
CA VAL A 7 4.92 5.48 8.75
C VAL A 7 4.99 4.29 7.81
N PHE A 8 6.10 3.54 7.86
CA PHE A 8 6.18 2.24 7.18
C PHE A 8 5.16 1.28 7.82
N PRO A 9 4.35 0.56 7.04
CA PRO A 9 3.27 -0.24 7.60
C PRO A 9 3.82 -1.39 8.47
N GLY A 10 3.07 -1.73 9.53
CA GLY A 10 3.28 -2.97 10.26
C GLY A 10 2.76 -4.18 9.48
N PHE A 11 2.81 -5.35 10.11
CA PHE A 11 2.32 -6.60 9.53
C PHE A 11 1.35 -7.30 10.48
N TYR A 12 0.55 -8.19 9.90
CA TYR A 12 -0.38 -9.07 10.61
C TYR A 12 -0.36 -10.43 9.94
N VAL A 13 -0.93 -11.44 10.61
CA VAL A 13 -0.88 -12.82 10.13
C VAL A 13 -1.41 -12.97 8.71
N GLN A 14 -0.74 -13.82 7.92
CA GLN A 14 -1.15 -14.23 6.57
C GLN A 14 -1.07 -13.16 5.48
N ARG A 15 -0.62 -11.95 5.80
CA ARG A 15 -0.52 -10.85 4.84
C ARG A 15 0.87 -10.24 4.88
N THR A 16 1.43 -10.02 3.70
CA THR A 16 2.69 -9.28 3.56
C THR A 16 2.46 -7.80 3.83
N ILE A 17 3.54 -7.03 4.02
CA ILE A 17 3.44 -5.59 4.31
C ILE A 17 2.90 -4.85 3.09
N HIS A 18 1.82 -4.09 3.28
CA HIS A 18 1.17 -3.34 2.20
C HIS A 18 0.47 -2.07 2.69
N ILE A 19 0.18 -1.16 1.75
CA ILE A 19 -0.71 -0.01 1.93
C ILE A 19 -1.95 -0.23 1.07
N HIS A 20 -3.14 -0.16 1.67
CA HIS A 20 -4.39 -0.15 0.91
C HIS A 20 -4.55 1.16 0.13
N ALA A 21 -5.02 1.06 -1.11
CA ALA A 21 -5.35 2.20 -1.94
C ALA A 21 -6.72 2.02 -2.58
N GLN A 22 -7.51 3.09 -2.54
CA GLN A 22 -8.79 3.16 -3.23
C GLN A 22 -8.91 4.52 -3.92
N VAL A 23 -9.28 4.50 -5.20
CA VAL A 23 -9.40 5.70 -6.04
C VAL A 23 -10.86 5.94 -6.37
N PHE A 24 -11.25 7.21 -6.29
CA PHE A 24 -12.56 7.72 -6.71
C PHE A 24 -12.34 8.95 -7.59
N THR A 25 -12.93 8.96 -8.78
CA THR A 25 -12.93 10.13 -9.68
C THR A 25 -14.16 10.99 -9.47
N ASN A 26 -15.28 10.39 -9.07
CA ASN A 26 -16.53 11.07 -8.74
C ASN A 26 -16.66 11.21 -7.22
N TYR A 27 -16.24 12.35 -6.68
CA TYR A 27 -16.38 12.66 -5.26
C TYR A 27 -16.86 14.09 -5.02
N VAL A 28 -17.51 14.30 -3.87
CA VAL A 28 -17.96 15.61 -3.38
C VAL A 28 -17.38 15.83 -2.00
N LEU A 29 -16.61 16.90 -1.83
CA LEU A 29 -16.15 17.35 -0.53
C LEU A 29 -17.21 18.26 0.10
N HIS A 30 -17.76 17.85 1.23
CA HIS A 30 -18.70 18.65 2.00
C HIS A 30 -17.96 19.69 2.85
N SER A 31 -18.67 20.77 3.21
CA SER A 31 -18.12 21.86 4.02
C SER A 31 -17.68 21.46 5.43
N ASN A 32 -18.20 20.34 5.95
CA ASN A 32 -17.79 19.74 7.22
C ASN A 32 -16.53 18.85 7.10
N GLY A 33 -15.92 18.78 5.91
CA GLY A 33 -14.73 17.97 5.65
C GLY A 33 -14.99 16.50 5.31
N THR A 34 -16.25 16.04 5.25
CA THR A 34 -16.56 14.67 4.82
C THR A 34 -16.57 14.55 3.31
N VAL A 35 -16.11 13.40 2.80
CA VAL A 35 -16.12 13.10 1.37
C VAL A 35 -17.25 12.13 1.08
N LEU A 36 -18.16 12.53 0.17
CA LEU A 36 -19.09 11.60 -0.47
C LEU A 36 -18.43 11.08 -1.73
N THR A 37 -18.39 9.76 -1.88
CA THR A 37 -17.81 9.10 -3.06
C THR A 37 -18.90 8.39 -3.84
N GLY A 38 -18.83 8.46 -5.18
CA GLY A 38 -19.59 7.60 -6.07
C GLY A 38 -18.93 6.22 -6.22
N ASN A 39 -18.99 5.68 -7.43
CA ASN A 39 -18.31 4.44 -7.81
C ASN A 39 -16.80 4.50 -7.51
N SER A 40 -16.23 3.38 -7.05
CA SER A 40 -14.78 3.24 -6.92
C SER A 40 -14.20 2.98 -8.31
N ASN A 41 -13.06 3.56 -8.66
CA ASN A 41 -12.43 3.33 -9.96
C ASN A 41 -11.27 2.33 -9.90
N SER A 42 -10.66 2.21 -8.72
CA SER A 42 -9.56 1.28 -8.50
C SER A 42 -9.49 0.93 -7.02
N ILE A 43 -9.28 -0.34 -6.72
CA ILE A 43 -9.05 -0.89 -5.38
C ILE A 43 -7.82 -1.78 -5.46
N GLY A 44 -6.90 -1.63 -4.52
CA GLY A 44 -5.74 -2.50 -4.48
C GLY A 44 -4.84 -2.27 -3.28
N HIS A 45 -3.67 -2.87 -3.37
CA HIS A 45 -2.61 -2.81 -2.38
C HIS A 45 -1.32 -2.37 -3.05
N PHE A 46 -0.55 -1.52 -2.37
CA PHE A 46 0.83 -1.22 -2.72
C PHE A 46 1.76 -2.04 -1.83
N TYR A 47 2.68 -2.75 -2.47
CA TYR A 47 3.62 -3.66 -1.81
C TYR A 47 5.04 -3.08 -1.83
N PHE A 48 5.94 -3.73 -1.09
CA PHE A 48 7.34 -3.34 -0.98
C PHE A 48 8.22 -4.53 -1.30
N ASN A 49 9.39 -4.29 -1.90
CA ASN A 49 10.38 -5.33 -2.13
C ASN A 49 10.84 -5.96 -0.81
N ASP A 50 11.04 -7.28 -0.78
CA ASP A 50 11.46 -8.02 0.42
C ASP A 50 12.78 -7.48 1.01
N THR A 51 13.73 -7.01 0.19
CA THR A 51 14.96 -6.39 0.73
C THR A 51 14.68 -5.11 1.54
N ILE A 52 13.67 -4.33 1.14
CA ILE A 52 13.25 -3.13 1.88
C ILE A 52 12.55 -3.56 3.16
N THR A 53 11.60 -4.50 3.10
CA THR A 53 10.87 -4.95 4.29
C THR A 53 11.81 -5.58 5.30
N GLU A 54 12.73 -6.46 4.90
CA GLU A 54 13.75 -7.06 5.78
C GLU A 54 14.59 -6.01 6.50
N THR A 55 15.06 -5.00 5.78
CA THR A 55 15.88 -3.91 6.35
C THR A 55 15.11 -3.14 7.42
N ILE A 56 13.85 -2.79 7.15
CA ILE A 56 13.00 -2.04 8.08
C ILE A 56 12.52 -2.90 9.25
N MET A 57 12.20 -4.18 9.02
CA MET A 57 11.79 -5.10 10.08
C MET A 57 12.91 -5.41 11.07
N ALA A 58 14.17 -5.19 10.69
CA ALA A 58 15.32 -5.27 11.60
C ALA A 58 15.47 -4.03 12.53
N GLN A 59 14.65 -2.99 12.35
CA GLN A 59 14.68 -1.76 13.17
C GLN A 59 13.57 -1.75 14.22
N GLU A 60 13.76 -0.99 15.30
CA GLU A 60 12.67 -0.69 16.23
C GLU A 60 11.61 0.23 15.58
N PRO A 61 10.31 0.04 15.87
CA PRO A 61 9.74 -0.93 16.82
C PRO A 61 9.48 -2.32 16.21
N TYR A 62 9.75 -2.53 14.93
CA TYR A 62 9.36 -3.73 14.20
C TYR A 62 10.08 -4.99 14.67
N VAL A 63 11.38 -4.89 14.95
CA VAL A 63 12.20 -6.02 15.43
C VAL A 63 11.71 -6.57 16.77
N SER A 64 11.03 -5.75 17.57
CA SER A 64 10.42 -6.14 18.84
C SER A 64 9.08 -6.88 18.67
N HIS A 65 8.47 -6.88 17.48
CA HIS A 65 7.22 -7.58 17.21
C HIS A 65 7.47 -9.06 16.84
N THR A 66 7.59 -9.91 17.86
CA THR A 66 7.96 -11.34 17.70
C THR A 66 6.79 -12.31 17.89
N GLN A 67 5.57 -11.82 18.13
CA GLN A 67 4.40 -12.64 18.44
C GLN A 67 3.87 -13.42 17.23
N ILE A 68 4.19 -12.96 16.02
CA ILE A 68 3.76 -13.55 14.75
C ILE A 68 4.91 -13.51 13.76
N ASN A 69 4.90 -14.42 12.79
CA ASN A 69 5.88 -14.41 11.71
C ASN A 69 5.47 -13.42 10.63
N HIS A 70 6.46 -12.70 10.09
CA HIS A 70 6.29 -11.87 8.90
C HIS A 70 6.02 -12.77 7.68
N THR A 71 4.92 -12.50 6.96
CA THR A 71 4.57 -13.17 5.70
C THR A 71 5.26 -12.45 4.54
N THR A 72 6.04 -13.17 3.74
CA THR A 72 6.72 -12.59 2.56
C THR A 72 5.74 -12.32 1.42
N ASN A 73 6.16 -11.53 0.42
CA ASN A 73 5.33 -11.32 -0.78
C ASN A 73 5.00 -12.63 -1.50
N ALA A 74 5.94 -13.58 -1.52
CA ALA A 74 5.74 -14.88 -2.16
C ALA A 74 4.71 -15.78 -1.44
N GLU A 75 4.46 -15.53 -0.15
CA GLU A 75 3.53 -16.30 0.68
C GLU A 75 2.13 -15.66 0.77
N ASP A 76 1.98 -14.38 0.41
CA ASP A 76 0.69 -13.69 0.42
C ASP A 76 -0.14 -14.00 -0.84
N ASN A 77 -1.27 -14.67 -0.65
CA ASN A 77 -2.17 -15.07 -1.74
C ASN A 77 -2.78 -13.88 -2.52
N TYR A 78 -2.78 -12.66 -1.98
CA TYR A 78 -3.26 -11.46 -2.66
C TYR A 78 -2.18 -10.76 -3.48
N TYR A 79 -0.89 -11.01 -3.21
CA TYR A 79 0.22 -10.30 -3.85
C TYR A 79 0.20 -10.45 -5.38
N THR A 80 0.04 -11.69 -5.86
CA THR A 80 0.00 -11.98 -7.30
C THR A 80 -1.17 -11.31 -8.02
N GLY A 81 -2.30 -11.12 -7.35
CA GLY A 81 -3.47 -10.43 -7.90
C GLY A 81 -3.20 -8.96 -8.22
N GLY A 82 -2.26 -8.32 -7.52
CA GLY A 82 -1.88 -6.92 -7.76
C GLY A 82 -1.20 -6.67 -9.11
N PHE A 83 -0.70 -7.72 -9.78
CA PHE A 83 -0.06 -7.67 -11.10
C PHE A 83 -1.04 -7.88 -12.26
N ALA A 84 -2.34 -8.04 -11.97
CA ALA A 84 -3.36 -8.19 -13.00
C ALA A 84 -3.35 -7.00 -13.98
N HIS A 85 -3.77 -7.27 -15.22
CA HIS A 85 -3.90 -6.25 -16.27
C HIS A 85 -2.59 -5.50 -16.62
N GLY A 86 -1.43 -6.09 -16.33
CA GLY A 86 -0.12 -5.51 -16.64
C GLY A 86 0.34 -4.46 -15.63
N ASN A 87 -0.30 -4.38 -14.46
CA ASN A 87 0.10 -3.49 -13.38
C ASN A 87 1.38 -4.00 -12.67
N ASN A 88 2.10 -3.09 -12.02
CA ASN A 88 3.11 -3.42 -11.03
C ASN A 88 2.77 -2.71 -9.71
N PRO A 89 2.31 -3.43 -8.68
CA PRO A 89 1.86 -2.83 -7.41
C PRO A 89 3.02 -2.57 -6.43
N VAL A 90 4.27 -2.84 -6.80
CA VAL A 90 5.44 -2.67 -5.92
C VAL A 90 5.93 -1.23 -6.00
N MET A 91 6.03 -0.58 -4.84
CA MET A 91 6.56 0.78 -4.73
C MET A 91 8.08 0.81 -4.91
N ASP A 92 8.57 1.83 -5.61
CA ASP A 92 9.98 2.18 -5.60
C ASP A 92 10.29 3.01 -4.34
N ILE A 93 11.35 2.65 -3.64
CA ILE A 93 11.76 3.27 -2.37
C ILE A 93 13.18 3.80 -2.50
N VAL A 94 13.37 5.05 -2.09
CA VAL A 94 14.69 5.67 -1.97
C VAL A 94 14.85 6.32 -0.60
N ALA A 95 16.09 6.35 -0.12
CA ALA A 95 16.43 7.07 1.11
C ALA A 95 16.31 8.58 0.90
N VAL A 96 15.81 9.30 1.90
CA VAL A 96 15.70 10.77 1.83
C VAL A 96 17.08 11.43 1.68
N ASP A 97 18.11 10.86 2.30
CA ASP A 97 19.50 11.31 2.22
C ASP A 97 20.28 10.68 1.05
N GLY A 98 19.67 9.74 0.31
CA GLY A 98 20.30 8.99 -0.77
C GLY A 98 21.20 7.82 -0.32
N GLU A 99 21.26 7.54 0.98
CA GLU A 99 22.19 6.54 1.54
C GLU A 99 21.47 5.48 2.40
N ASP A 100 20.64 5.87 3.36
CA ASP A 100 20.09 4.97 4.39
C ASP A 100 18.57 5.12 4.53
N ILE A 101 17.82 4.14 4.03
CA ILE A 101 16.35 4.12 4.10
C ILE A 101 15.82 4.09 5.55
N THR A 102 16.62 3.69 6.53
CA THR A 102 16.21 3.70 7.94
C THR A 102 16.16 5.11 8.54
N LYS A 103 16.77 6.11 7.87
CA LYS A 103 16.74 7.53 8.29
C LYS A 103 15.59 8.32 7.67
N GLY A 104 14.85 7.72 6.74
CA GLY A 104 13.70 8.31 6.08
C GLY A 104 13.56 7.78 4.67
N MET A 105 12.31 7.62 4.23
CA MET A 105 11.98 7.04 2.92
C MET A 105 11.13 8.00 2.09
N ILE A 106 11.40 8.01 0.79
CA ILE A 106 10.49 8.51 -0.22
C ILE A 106 10.04 7.29 -1.04
N GLY A 107 8.73 7.04 -1.02
CA GLY A 107 8.11 6.01 -1.84
C GLY A 107 7.34 6.63 -2.99
N TYR A 108 7.51 6.08 -4.19
CA TYR A 108 6.75 6.52 -5.36
C TYR A 108 6.23 5.33 -6.16
N ILE A 109 5.05 5.52 -6.74
CA ILE A 109 4.40 4.59 -7.63
C ILE A 109 3.50 5.39 -8.58
N THR A 110 3.44 4.97 -9.84
CA THR A 110 2.51 5.55 -10.82
C THR A 110 1.38 4.56 -11.04
N ILE A 111 0.14 5.01 -10.85
CA ILE A 111 -1.04 4.19 -11.09
C ILE A 111 -1.78 4.67 -12.34
N GLY A 112 -2.06 3.74 -13.26
CA GLY A 112 -3.06 3.93 -14.30
C GLY A 112 -4.41 3.47 -13.79
N ILE A 113 -5.46 4.24 -14.01
CA ILE A 113 -6.83 3.87 -13.63
C ILE A 113 -7.74 3.83 -14.86
N ASP A 114 -8.69 2.91 -14.86
CA ASP A 114 -9.85 2.97 -15.75
C ASP A 114 -10.92 3.84 -15.07
N THR A 115 -11.24 4.98 -15.68
CA THR A 115 -12.22 5.94 -15.13
C THR A 115 -13.66 5.46 -15.25
N GLU A 116 -13.92 4.39 -16.01
CA GLU A 116 -15.24 3.77 -16.16
C GLU A 116 -15.41 2.51 -15.29
N ALA A 117 -14.33 1.98 -14.74
CA ALA A 117 -14.38 0.82 -13.86
C ALA A 117 -15.14 1.09 -12.56
N ASN A 118 -15.80 0.06 -12.04
CA ASN A 118 -16.48 0.05 -10.75
C ASN A 118 -16.25 -1.24 -9.95
N PRO A 119 -15.00 -1.55 -9.54
CA PRO A 119 -14.73 -2.73 -8.72
C PRO A 119 -15.44 -2.65 -7.36
N GLU A 120 -15.92 -3.80 -6.90
CA GLU A 120 -16.43 -3.97 -5.55
C GLU A 120 -15.28 -4.27 -4.58
N LEU A 121 -15.45 -3.87 -3.31
CA LEU A 121 -14.55 -4.28 -2.25
C LEU A 121 -14.78 -5.77 -1.95
N ASP A 122 -13.68 -6.50 -1.78
CA ASP A 122 -13.71 -7.89 -1.32
C ASP A 122 -12.94 -8.02 0.01
N PRO A 123 -13.61 -8.36 1.12
CA PRO A 123 -15.06 -8.51 1.24
C PRO A 123 -15.81 -7.17 1.14
N PRO A 124 -17.11 -7.17 0.80
CA PRO A 124 -17.92 -5.95 0.72
C PRO A 124 -17.95 -5.20 2.06
N ARG A 125 -18.07 -3.86 2.02
CA ARG A 125 -18.32 -3.08 3.24
C ARG A 125 -19.66 -3.52 3.84
N SER A 126 -19.66 -3.83 5.15
CA SER A 126 -20.86 -4.10 5.94
C SER A 126 -21.78 -2.88 6.05
#